data_AF-A0A383WMV1-F1
#
_entry.id   AF-A0A383WMV1-F1
#
_cell.length_a   1.000
_cell.length_b   1.000
_cell.length_c   1.000
_cell.angle_alpha   90.00
_cell.angle_beta   90.00
_cell.angle_gamma   90.00
#
_symmetry.space_group_name_H-M   'P 1'
#
loop_
_entity.id
_entity.type
_entity.pdbx_description
1 polymer ?
#
loop_
_entity_poly.entity_id
_entity_poly.type
_entity_poly.pdbx_seq_one_letter_code
_entity_poly.pdbx_strand_id
1 'polypeptide(L)'
;MNSKSSSIVLGLGETEDEIIDTMLDLKDCGVDIFTLGQYLQPTPKHLPVVEMVPPEQFEYWRRYGEEEVGFRYVASGPMVRSSYKAGEFFLEAMIHSDRDAAAAAAAQR
;
A
#
# COMPACT_ATOMS: atom_id res chain seq x y z
N MET A 1 17.22 -6.31 10.58
CA MET A 1 16.13 -5.31 10.58
C MET A 1 15.31 -5.64 9.35
N ASN A 2 14.12 -6.22 9.53
CA ASN A 2 13.35 -6.82 8.44
C ASN A 2 12.10 -5.97 8.21
N SER A 3 12.14 -5.04 7.25
CA SER A 3 10.91 -4.36 6.81
C SER A 3 10.08 -5.35 5.99
N LYS A 4 8.80 -5.53 6.36
CA LYS A 4 7.89 -6.41 5.62
C LYS A 4 7.10 -5.58 4.61
N SER A 5 6.98 -6.11 3.39
CA SER A 5 6.10 -5.56 2.37
C SER A 5 4.98 -6.54 2.02
N SER A 6 3.82 -6.02 1.64
CA SER A 6 2.70 -6.80 1.14
C SER A 6 1.97 -6.06 0.02
N SER A 7 1.21 -6.80 -0.77
CA SER A 7 0.51 -6.27 -1.95
C SER A 7 -0.87 -6.88 -2.13
N ILE A 8 -1.82 -6.08 -2.60
CA ILE A 8 -3.11 -6.56 -3.12
C ILE A 8 -3.31 -6.15 -4.57
N VAL A 9 -4.22 -6.84 -5.25
CA VAL A 9 -4.67 -6.52 -6.61
C VAL A 9 -6.17 -6.26 -6.61
N LEU A 10 -6.58 -5.14 -7.21
CA LEU A 10 -7.95 -4.64 -7.20
C LEU A 10 -8.67 -4.93 -8.53
N GLY A 11 -10.00 -4.85 -8.54
CA GLY A 11 -10.85 -5.06 -9.71
C GLY A 11 -11.34 -6.49 -9.89
N LEU A 12 -11.33 -7.29 -8.82
CA LEU A 12 -11.81 -8.69 -8.81
C LEU A 12 -13.16 -8.84 -8.08
N GLY A 13 -13.74 -7.74 -7.60
CA GLY A 13 -15.06 -7.71 -6.98
C GLY A 13 -15.04 -7.46 -5.46
N GLU A 14 -13.87 -7.11 -4.93
CA GLU A 14 -13.70 -6.65 -3.56
C GLU A 14 -14.46 -5.33 -3.32
N THR A 15 -14.91 -5.15 -2.08
CA THR A 15 -15.55 -3.92 -1.60
C THR A 15 -14.54 -3.00 -0.90
N GLU A 16 -14.88 -1.72 -0.76
CA GLU A 16 -14.03 -0.75 -0.06
C GLU A 16 -13.78 -1.15 1.40
N ASP A 17 -14.80 -1.67 2.09
CA ASP A 17 -14.68 -2.16 3.47
C ASP A 17 -13.67 -3.33 3.56
N GLU A 18 -13.72 -4.28 2.63
CA GLU A 18 -12.76 -5.40 2.60
C GLU A 18 -11.32 -4.93 2.33
N ILE A 19 -11.15 -3.88 1.51
CA ILE A 19 -9.83 -3.27 1.28
C ILE A 19 -9.32 -2.65 2.58
N ILE A 20 -10.16 -1.88 3.27
CA ILE A 20 -9.82 -1.22 4.53
C ILE A 20 -9.47 -2.25 5.62
N ASP A 21 -10.31 -3.28 5.80
CA ASP A 21 -10.06 -4.35 6.76
C ASP A 21 -8.74 -5.05 6.46
N THR A 22 -8.47 -5.34 5.17
CA THR A 22 -7.19 -5.93 4.75
C THR A 22 -6.00 -5.04 5.10
N MET A 23 -6.12 -3.72 4.95
CA MET A 23 -5.06 -2.78 5.31
C MET A 23 -4.75 -2.83 6.80
N LEU A 24 -5.78 -2.87 7.65
CA LEU A 24 -5.64 -2.98 9.10
C LEU A 24 -4.99 -4.32 9.51
N ASP A 25 -5.44 -5.43 8.93
CA ASP A 25 -4.88 -6.76 9.19
C ASP A 25 -3.38 -6.85 8.81
N LEU A 26 -3.01 -6.27 7.67
CA LEU A 26 -1.62 -6.21 7.22
C LEU A 26 -0.78 -5.39 8.18
N LYS A 27 -1.31 -4.28 8.68
CA LYS A 27 -0.63 -3.45 9.67
C LYS A 27 -0.40 -4.20 10.97
N ASP A 28 -1.40 -4.92 11.47
CA ASP A 28 -1.29 -5.76 12.66
C ASP A 28 -0.25 -6.88 12.51
N CYS A 29 -0.05 -7.39 11.29
CA CYS A 29 1.01 -8.34 10.96
C CYS A 29 2.42 -7.72 10.89
N GLY A 30 2.55 -6.41 11.10
CA GLY A 30 3.79 -5.65 11.04
C GLY A 30 4.28 -5.38 9.61
N VAL A 31 3.35 -5.21 8.66
CA VAL A 31 3.70 -4.71 7.32
C VAL A 31 4.01 -3.21 7.39
N ASP A 32 5.13 -2.82 6.80
CA ASP A 32 5.60 -1.44 6.77
C ASP A 32 5.36 -0.79 5.40
N ILE A 33 5.48 -1.56 4.32
CA ILE A 33 5.34 -1.08 2.94
C ILE A 33 4.17 -1.81 2.28
N PHE A 34 3.19 -1.05 1.79
CA PHE A 34 2.01 -1.63 1.16
C PHE A 34 1.90 -1.21 -0.30
N THR A 35 1.44 -2.12 -1.16
CA THR A 35 1.20 -1.79 -2.57
C THR A 35 -0.17 -2.26 -3.04
N LEU A 36 -0.88 -1.42 -3.78
CA LEU A 36 -2.16 -1.75 -4.41
C LEU A 36 -2.14 -1.37 -5.88
N GLY A 37 -2.56 -2.31 -6.74
CA GLY A 37 -2.59 -2.11 -8.19
C GLY A 37 -3.74 -2.82 -8.87
N GLN A 38 -4.01 -2.47 -10.12
CA GLN A 38 -5.13 -3.02 -10.88
C GLN A 38 -4.81 -4.45 -11.36
N TYR A 39 -5.75 -5.36 -11.13
CA TYR A 39 -5.80 -6.64 -11.81
C TYR A 39 -6.02 -6.42 -13.30
N LEU A 40 -5.05 -6.85 -14.10
CA LEU A 40 -5.13 -6.84 -15.55
C LEU A 40 -5.22 -8.28 -16.01
N GLN A 41 -6.38 -8.64 -16.55
CA GLN A 41 -6.64 -9.98 -17.08
C GLN A 41 -5.62 -10.31 -18.18
N PRO A 42 -4.72 -11.32 -17.99
CA PRO A 42 -3.67 -11.59 -18.96
C PRO A 42 -4.22 -12.16 -20.28
N THR A 43 -5.24 -13.01 -20.18
CA THR A 43 -5.95 -13.61 -21.32
C THR A 43 -7.41 -13.85 -20.97
N PRO A 44 -8.32 -14.00 -21.95
CA PRO A 44 -9.75 -14.25 -21.69
C PRO A 44 -10.08 -15.51 -20.90
N LYS A 45 -9.11 -16.41 -20.67
CA LYS A 45 -9.28 -17.63 -19.86
C LYS A 45 -9.09 -17.38 -18.36
N HIS A 46 -8.53 -16.24 -17.97
CA HIS A 46 -8.37 -15.86 -16.57
C HIS A 46 -9.62 -15.19 -16.04
N LEU A 47 -9.67 -14.94 -14.73
CA LEU A 47 -10.78 -14.23 -14.10
C LEU A 47 -11.09 -12.93 -14.86
N PRO A 48 -12.36 -12.65 -15.18
CA PRO A 48 -12.73 -11.38 -15.79
C PRO A 48 -12.48 -10.26 -14.80
N VAL A 49 -12.09 -9.09 -15.32
CA VAL A 49 -12.06 -7.87 -14.51
C VAL A 49 -13.50 -7.50 -14.17
N VAL A 50 -13.80 -7.33 -12.88
CA VAL A 50 -15.11 -6.87 -12.41
C VAL A 50 -15.20 -5.36 -12.54
N GLU A 51 -14.13 -4.65 -12.16
CA GLU A 51 -14.08 -3.19 -12.19
C GLU A 51 -12.70 -2.67 -12.60
N MET A 52 -12.70 -1.61 -13.41
CA MET A 52 -11.52 -0.80 -13.68
C MET A 52 -11.52 0.36 -12.69
N VAL A 53 -10.73 0.21 -11.62
CA VAL A 53 -10.75 1.12 -10.49
C VAL A 53 -10.27 2.51 -10.91
N PRO A 54 -11.01 3.58 -10.58
CA PRO A 54 -10.61 4.94 -10.93
C PRO A 54 -9.30 5.39 -10.24
N PRO A 55 -8.43 6.18 -10.89
CA PRO A 55 -7.19 6.69 -10.29
C PRO A 55 -7.37 7.44 -8.96
N GLU A 56 -8.48 8.14 -8.79
CA GLU A 56 -8.83 8.86 -7.56
C GLU A 56 -9.03 7.94 -6.35
N GLN A 57 -9.50 6.71 -6.55
CA GLN A 57 -9.64 5.74 -5.47
C GLN A 57 -8.27 5.21 -5.02
N PHE A 58 -7.34 5.01 -5.96
CA PHE A 58 -5.94 4.69 -5.62
C PHE A 58 -5.29 5.80 -4.78
N GLU A 59 -5.55 7.07 -5.10
CA GLU A 59 -5.09 8.21 -4.31
C GLU A 59 -5.69 8.19 -2.90
N TYR A 60 -7.00 7.93 -2.79
CA TYR A 60 -7.69 7.82 -1.50
C TYR A 60 -7.07 6.75 -0.61
N TRP A 61 -6.90 5.51 -1.08
CA TRP A 61 -6.31 4.45 -0.26
C TRP A 61 -4.84 4.66 0.03
N ARG A 62 -4.09 5.35 -0.85
CA ARG A 62 -2.71 5.73 -0.54
C ARG A 62 -2.69 6.58 0.72
N ARG A 63 -3.47 7.67 0.71
CA ARG A 63 -3.55 8.61 1.83
C ARG A 63 -4.09 7.93 3.09
N TYR A 64 -5.17 7.17 2.97
CA TYR A 64 -5.72 6.40 4.09
C TYR A 64 -4.68 5.44 4.70
N GLY A 65 -3.92 4.73 3.85
CA GLY A 65 -2.88 3.80 4.31
C GLY A 65 -1.71 4.46 5.02
N GLU A 66 -1.30 5.64 4.57
CA GLU A 66 -0.19 6.41 5.17
C GLU A 66 -0.64 7.19 6.41
N GLU A 67 -1.77 7.90 6.33
CA GLU A 67 -2.26 8.83 7.35
C GLU A 67 -3.02 8.11 8.49
N GLU A 68 -3.88 7.13 8.16
CA GLU A 68 -4.80 6.51 9.14
C GLU A 68 -4.32 5.13 9.60
N VAL A 69 -3.89 4.27 8.66
CA VAL A 69 -3.39 2.92 8.99
C VAL A 69 -1.93 2.96 9.47
N GLY A 70 -1.16 3.95 9.01
CA GLY A 70 0.22 4.15 9.41
C GLY A 70 1.22 3.20 8.73
N PHE A 71 0.99 2.79 7.49
CA PHE A 71 2.07 2.26 6.66
C PHE A 71 3.15 3.32 6.49
N ARG A 72 4.42 2.91 6.45
CA ARG A 72 5.54 3.84 6.25
C ARG A 72 5.58 4.39 4.84
N TYR A 73 5.04 3.62 3.90
CA TYR A 73 4.96 3.99 2.50
C TYR A 73 3.88 3.15 1.80
N VAL A 74 3.09 3.80 0.95
CA VAL A 74 2.09 3.11 0.12
C VAL A 74 2.31 3.41 -1.37
N ALA A 75 2.63 2.37 -2.14
CA ALA A 75 2.63 2.47 -3.60
C ALA A 75 1.23 2.15 -4.13
N SER A 76 0.55 3.12 -4.72
CA SER A 76 -0.84 2.95 -5.16
C SER A 76 -1.05 3.47 -6.57
N GLY A 77 -1.62 2.62 -7.44
CA GLY A 77 -2.02 3.03 -8.79
C GLY A 77 -2.24 1.86 -9.76
N PRO A 78 -2.90 2.09 -10.91
CA PRO A 78 -3.31 1.01 -11.81
C PRO A 78 -2.16 0.10 -12.26
N MET A 79 -0.99 0.69 -12.52
CA MET A 79 0.19 -0.02 -13.02
C MET A 79 1.16 -0.48 -11.93
N VAL A 80 0.85 -0.23 -10.65
CA VAL A 80 1.70 -0.65 -9.54
C VAL A 80 1.71 -2.18 -9.44
N ARG A 81 2.89 -2.72 -9.16
CA ARG A 81 3.14 -4.14 -8.90
C ARG A 81 4.03 -4.27 -7.68
N SER A 82 4.04 -5.44 -7.06
CA SER A 82 4.79 -5.68 -5.81
C SER A 82 6.29 -5.38 -5.91
N SER A 83 6.90 -5.50 -7.09
CA SER A 83 8.31 -5.20 -7.33
C SER A 83 8.56 -3.80 -7.92
N TYR A 84 7.51 -3.07 -8.30
CA TYR A 84 7.66 -1.76 -8.92
C TYR A 84 8.44 -0.84 -7.98
N LYS A 85 9.61 -0.36 -8.41
CA LYS A 85 10.47 0.56 -7.64
C LYS A 85 10.75 0.15 -6.18
N ALA A 86 10.71 -1.15 -5.87
CA ALA A 86 10.80 -1.64 -4.49
C ALA A 86 12.06 -1.15 -3.74
N GLY A 87 13.19 -0.96 -4.45
CA GLY A 87 14.41 -0.40 -3.87
C GLY A 87 14.28 1.07 -3.46
N GLU A 88 13.67 1.90 -4.31
CA GLU A 88 13.39 3.32 -4.01
C GLU A 88 12.41 3.43 -2.82
N PHE A 89 11.35 2.62 -2.83
CA PHE A 89 10.34 2.60 -1.78
C PHE A 89 10.90 2.13 -0.43
N PHE A 90 11.79 1.13 -0.44
CA PHE A 90 12.46 0.70 0.78
C PHE A 90 13.31 1.81 1.39
N LEU A 91 14.09 2.52 0.57
CA LEU A 91 14.89 3.66 1.01
C LEU A 91 14.02 4.80 1.55
N GLU A 92 12.94 5.14 0.84
CA GLU A 92 12.01 6.19 1.23
C GLU A 92 11.34 5.89 2.57
N ALA A 93 10.84 4.67 2.76
CA ALA A 93 10.25 4.23 4.03
C ALA A 93 11.25 4.33 5.20
N MET A 94 12.53 4.01 4.97
CA MET A 94 13.57 4.16 5.99
C MET A 94 13.84 5.62 6.34
N ILE A 95 13.95 6.51 5.34
CA ILE A 95 14.19 7.94 5.56
C ILE A 95 13.06 8.59 6.38
N HIS A 96 11.81 8.26 6.06
CA HIS A 96 10.66 8.77 6.82
C HIS A 96 10.69 8.29 8.28
N SER A 97 10.98 7.00 8.49
CA SER A 97 11.09 6.41 9.83
C SER A 97 12.14 7.11 10.70
N ASP A 98 13.32 7.37 10.14
CA ASP A 98 14.41 8.03 10.86
C ASP A 98 14.05 9.48 11.20
N ARG A 99 13.34 10.17 10.31
CA ARG A 99 12.85 11.54 10.54
C ARG A 99 11.78 11.58 11.63
N ASP A 100 10.82 10.67 11.62
CA ASP A 100 9.76 10.62 12.62
C ASP A 100 10.31 10.30 14.02
N ALA A 101 11.25 9.35 14.10
CA ALA A 101 11.96 9.03 15.33
C ALA A 101 12.76 10.23 15.86
N ALA A 102 13.43 10.97 14.98
CA ALA A 102 14.17 12.18 15.37
C ALA A 102 13.25 13.30 15.84
N ALA A 103 12.10 13.50 15.20
CA ALA A 103 11.10 14.50 15.58
C ALA A 103 10.47 14.17 16.95
N ALA A 104 10.09 12.92 17.18
CA ALA A 104 9.55 12.46 18.46
C ALA A 104 10.55 12.64 19.62
N ALA A 105 11.83 12.32 19.40
CA ALA A 105 12.89 12.51 20.39
C ALA A 105 13.16 13.99 20.71
N ALA A 106 12.97 14.89 19.73
CA ALA A 106 13.12 16.33 19.93
C ALA A 106 11.93 16.96 20.69
N ALA A 107 10.70 16.47 20.45
CA ALA A 107 9.50 16.95 21.14
C ALA A 107 9.40 16.53 22.61
N GLN A 108 10.20 15.54 23.05
CA GLN A 108 10.28 15.07 24.42
C GLN A 108 11.35 15.79 25.28
N ARG A 109 12.00 16.82 24.73
CA ARG A 109 12.98 17.67 25.42
C ARG A 109 12.41 19.06 25.69
#